data_AF-A0A0A9C4K4-F1
#
_entry.id   AF-A0A0A9C4K4-F1
#
_cell.length_a   1.000
_cell.length_b   1.000
_cell.length_c   1.000
_cell.angle_alpha   90.00
_cell.angle_beta   90.00
_cell.angle_gamma   90.00
#
_symmetry.space_group_name_H-M   'P 1'
#
loop_
_entity.id
_entity.type
_entity.pdbx_description
1 polymer ?
#
loop_
_entity_poly.entity_id
_entity_poly.type
_entity_poly.pdbx_seq_one_letter_code
_entity_poly.pdbx_strand_id
1 'polypeptide(L)' 'MLYGVECWSTKRRHIQQLSVAEIRMLRWICGHTRKDRVRNDDIRDRVGVAPIEEKLVQHRLRWFGRI' A
#
# COMPACT_ATOMS: atom_id res chain seq x y z
N MET A 1 20.61 11.62 22.06
CA MET A 1 19.69 10.46 22.10
C MET A 1 18.68 10.59 20.97
N LEU A 2 18.97 10.02 19.80
CA LEU A 2 18.15 10.18 18.57
C LEU A 2 17.91 8.84 17.84
N TYR A 3 18.03 7.70 18.54
CA TYR A 3 18.03 6.38 17.90
C TYR A 3 16.61 5.80 17.68
N GLY A 4 15.55 6.53 18.06
CA GLY A 4 14.17 6.03 18.02
C GLY A 4 13.35 6.50 16.81
N VAL A 5 13.77 7.55 16.10
CA VAL A 5 12.90 8.27 15.15
C VAL A 5 13.11 7.84 13.69
N GLU A 6 14.29 7.30 13.35
CA GLU A 6 14.65 6.96 11.97
C GLU A 6 14.08 5.61 11.50
N CYS A 7 13.76 4.70 12.42
CA CYS A 7 13.30 3.35 12.08
C CYS A 7 11.82 3.29 11.66
N TRP A 8 11.01 4.29 12.04
CA TRP A 8 9.59 4.37 11.67
C TRP A 8 9.36 5.20 10.40
N SER A 9 10.16 6.26 10.16
CA SER A 9 10.01 7.12 8.97
C SER A 9 10.37 6.39 7.68
N THR A 10 11.43 5.57 7.71
CA THR A 10 11.84 4.71 6.58
C THR A 10 10.75 3.71 6.22
N LYS A 11 10.11 3.07 7.20
CA LYS A 11 9.04 2.09 6.97
C LYS A 11 7.81 2.69 6.28
N ARG A 12 7.41 3.93 6.62
CA ARG A 12 6.28 4.62 5.95
C ARG A 12 6.57 4.89 4.48
N ARG A 13 7.79 5.32 4.15
CA ARG A 13 8.21 5.52 2.75
C ARG A 13 8.10 4.23 1.95
N HIS A 14 8.52 3.10 2.51
CA HIS A 14 8.40 1.80 1.85
C HIS A 14 6.94 1.38 1.63
N ILE A 15 6.06 1.57 2.62
CA ILE A 15 4.62 1.30 2.47
C ILE A 15 4.02 2.19 1.38
N GLN A 16 4.39 3.48 1.35
CA GLN A 16 3.92 4.41 0.33
C GLN A 16 4.41 4.03 -1.07
N GLN A 17 5.66 3.59 -1.21
CA GLN A 17 6.19 3.07 -2.48
C GLN A 17 5.43 1.82 -2.94
N LEU A 18 5.12 0.90 -2.02
CA LEU A 18 4.32 -0.29 -2.33
C LEU A 18 2.89 0.07 -2.75
N SER A 19 2.25 1.03 -2.09
CA SER A 19 0.92 1.53 -2.46
C SER A 19 0.91 2.16 -3.87
N VAL A 20 1.96 2.91 -4.22
CA VAL A 20 2.12 3.47 -5.58
C VAL A 20 2.34 2.37 -6.62
N ALA A 21 3.14 1.36 -6.30
CA ALA A 21 3.37 0.21 -7.19
C ALA A 21 2.09 -0.60 -7.40
N GLU A 22 1.34 -0.89 -6.33
CA GLU A 22 0.04 -1.56 -6.35
C GLU A 22 -0.93 -0.85 -7.30
N ILE A 23 -1.19 0.45 -7.07
CA ILE A 23 -2.10 1.23 -7.90
C ILE A 23 -1.65 1.27 -9.36
N ARG A 24 -0.34 1.36 -9.62
CA ARG A 24 0.19 1.35 -10.98
C ARG A 24 -0.04 0.00 -11.68
N MET A 25 0.10 -1.11 -10.97
CA MET A 25 -0.19 -2.45 -11.48
C MET A 25 -1.69 -2.68 -11.71
N LEU A 26 -2.54 -2.28 -10.75
CA LEU A 26 -3.99 -2.39 -10.89
C LEU A 26 -4.50 -1.59 -12.09
N ARG A 27 -4.00 -0.37 -12.27
CA ARG A 27 -4.30 0.44 -13.47
C ARG A 27 -3.89 -0.26 -14.75
N TRP A 28 -2.70 -0.85 -14.79
CA TRP A 28 -2.20 -1.55 -15.96
C TRP A 28 -3.06 -2.78 -16.32
N ILE A 29 -3.45 -3.58 -15.33
CA ILE A 29 -4.32 -4.76 -15.51
C ILE A 29 -5.71 -4.35 -16.00
N CYS A 30 -6.28 -3.27 -15.46
CA CYS A 30 -7.59 -2.77 -15.89
C CYS A 30 -7.54 -1.93 -17.17
N GLY A 31 -6.36 -1.72 -17.78
CA GLY A 31 -6.19 -0.86 -18.95
C GLY A 31 -6.41 0.63 -18.69
N HIS A 32 -6.43 1.05 -17.43
CA HIS A 32 -6.62 2.45 -17.05
C HIS A 32 -5.35 3.26 -17.23
N THR A 33 -5.47 4.36 -17.95
CA THR A 33 -4.40 5.32 -18.19
C THR A 33 -4.54 6.53 -17.26
N ARG A 34 -3.50 7.37 -17.18
CA ARG A 34 -3.58 8.63 -16.41
C ARG A 34 -4.67 9.59 -16.92
N LYS A 35 -5.14 9.42 -18.15
CA LYS A 35 -6.20 10.27 -18.75
C LYS A 35 -7.59 9.98 -18.19
N ASP A 36 -7.82 8.77 -17.69
CA ASP A 36 -9.15 8.36 -17.21
C ASP A 36 -9.54 9.06 -15.90
N ARG A 37 -8.57 9.68 -15.20
CA ARG A 37 -8.77 10.42 -13.93
C ARG A 37 -9.57 9.63 -12.87
N VAL A 38 -9.57 8.30 -12.96
CA VAL A 38 -10.25 7.41 -12.02
C VAL A 38 -9.56 7.48 -10.66
N ARG A 39 -10.35 7.55 -9.58
CA ARG A 39 -9.79 7.54 -8.22
C ARG A 39 -9.17 6.18 -7.94
N ASN A 40 -8.15 6.18 -7.08
CA ASN A 40 -7.48 4.95 -6.68
C ASN A 40 -8.42 4.01 -5.92
N ASP A 41 -9.34 4.57 -5.14
CA ASP A 41 -10.35 3.80 -4.41
C ASP A 41 -11.32 3.09 -5.36
N ASP A 42 -11.80 3.77 -6.40
CA ASP A 42 -12.69 3.16 -7.41
C ASP A 42 -12.01 1.99 -8.16
N ILE A 43 -10.70 2.12 -8.44
CA ILE A 43 -9.92 1.03 -9.06
C ILE A 43 -9.81 -0.16 -8.11
N ARG A 44 -9.59 0.10 -6.81
CA ARG A 44 -9.50 -0.96 -5.80
C ARG A 44 -10.81 -1.67 -5.60
N ASP A 45 -11.91 -0.92 -5.53
CA ASP A 45 -13.26 -1.45 -5.38
C ASP A 45 -13.64 -2.33 -6.58
N ARG A 46 -13.35 -1.85 -7.80
CA ARG A 46 -13.61 -2.59 -9.04
C ARG A 46 -12.85 -3.92 -9.14
N VAL A 47 -11.62 -3.98 -8.60
CA VAL A 47 -10.81 -5.22 -8.59
C VAL A 47 -11.08 -6.04 -7.32
N GLY A 48 -11.76 -5.49 -6.31
CA GLY A 48 -12.00 -6.14 -5.02
C GLY A 48 -10.74 -6.30 -4.18
N VAL A 49 -9.75 -5.42 -4.33
CA VAL A 49 -8.45 -5.52 -3.65
C VAL A 49 -8.39 -4.56 -2.47
N ALA A 50 -8.24 -5.13 -1.27
CA ALA A 50 -7.98 -4.35 -0.05
C ALA A 50 -6.60 -3.64 -0.12
N PRO A 51 -6.44 -2.45 0.48
CA PRO A 51 -5.21 -1.68 0.43
C PRO A 51 -4.01 -2.50 0.93
N ILE A 52 -2.88 -2.41 0.22
CA ILE A 52 -1.65 -3.13 0.64
C ILE A 52 -1.16 -2.71 2.03
N GLU A 53 -1.45 -1.49 2.46
CA GLU A 53 -1.13 -1.02 3.81
C GLU A 53 -1.85 -1.85 4.88
N GLU A 54 -3.13 -2.16 4.70
CA GLU A 54 -3.88 -3.02 5.63
C GLU A 54 -3.32 -4.43 5.67
N LYS A 55 -2.98 -5.00 4.51
CA LYS A 55 -2.31 -6.32 4.45
C LYS A 55 -0.96 -6.32 5.15
N LEU A 56 -0.18 -5.24 5.00
CA LEU A 56 1.11 -5.10 5.68
C LEU A 56 0.95 -4.91 7.18
N VAL A 57 -0.08 -4.20 7.63
CA VAL A 57 -0.41 -4.05 9.05
C VAL A 57 -0.85 -5.40 9.63
N GLN A 58 -1.76 -6.11 8.98
CA GLN A 58 -2.18 -7.45 9.40
C GLN A 58 -1.01 -8.43 9.44
N HIS A 59 -0.17 -8.45 8.40
CA HIS A 59 1.01 -9.29 8.37
C HIS A 59 1.97 -8.92 9.50
N ARG A 60 2.23 -7.63 9.72
CA ARG A 60 3.06 -7.15 10.82
C ARG A 60 2.49 -7.57 12.18
N LEU A 61 1.20 -7.40 12.41
CA LEU A 61 0.53 -7.85 13.64
C LEU A 61 0.66 -9.37 13.82
N ARG A 62 0.55 -10.15 12.75
CA ARG A 62 0.81 -11.60 12.77
C ARG A 62 2.26 -11.92 13.12
N TRP A 63 3.22 -11.14 12.61
CA TRP A 63 4.65 -11.28 12.94
C TRP A 63 4.96 -10.93 14.39
N PHE A 64 4.29 -9.92 14.96
CA PHE A 64 4.42 -9.56 16.37
C PHE A 64 3.54 -10.41 17.30
N GLY A 65 2.66 -11.26 16.76
CA GLY A 65 1.56 -11.92 17.48
C GLY A 65 1.39 -13.40 17.13
N ARG A 66 2.51 -14.14 17.07
CA ARG A 66 2.65 -15.28 17.99
C ARG A 66 3.30 -14.77 19.27
N ILE A 67 2.52 -14.01 20.04
CA ILE A 67 2.72 -13.65 21.45
C ILE A 67 1.34 -13.84 22.09
#